data_AF-A0A4Q3TCX5-F1
#
_entry.id   AF-A0A4Q3TCX5-F1
#
_cell.length_a   1.000
_cell.length_b   1.000
_cell.length_c   1.000
_cell.angle_alpha   90.00
_cell.angle_beta   90.00
_cell.angle_gamma   90.00
#
_symmetry.space_group_name_H-M   'P 1'
#
loop_
_entity.id
_entity.type
_entity.pdbx_description
1 polymer ?
#
loop_
_entity_poly.entity_id
_entity_poly.type
_entity_poly.pdbx_seq_one_letter_code
_entity_poly.pdbx_strand_id
1 'polypeptide(L)'
;MVAGPCETPMTRHVRTTGIVFSATTFAQKIGMGIGGALTGLLLTRFGYLANAPQTPGAVQGILLLVSLIPAAGFIIVAALFSRYELTEPV
;
A
#
# COMPACT_ATOMS: atom_id res chain seq x y z
N MET A 1 -6.00 -6.45 58.02
CA MET A 1 -4.83 -5.54 57.94
C MET A 1 -3.97 -6.08 56.81
N VAL A 2 -4.24 -5.77 55.54
CA VAL A 2 -4.32 -4.44 54.94
C VAL A 2 -5.56 -4.34 54.04
N ALA A 3 -6.44 -3.41 54.37
CA ALA A 3 -7.45 -2.89 53.46
C ALA A 3 -7.03 -1.46 53.09
N GLY A 4 -6.97 -1.16 51.80
CA GLY A 4 -6.80 0.19 51.22
C GLY A 4 -5.98 0.19 49.91
N PRO A 5 -6.20 1.15 48.98
CA PRO A 5 -7.47 1.71 48.52
C PRO A 5 -7.62 1.69 46.98
N CYS A 6 -8.86 1.94 46.53
CA CYS A 6 -9.23 2.62 45.29
C CYS A 6 -8.93 1.94 43.94
N GLU A 7 -10.03 1.72 43.22
CA GLU A 7 -10.11 1.40 41.81
C GLU A 7 -9.08 2.21 41.00
N THR A 8 -8.20 1.54 40.26
CA THR A 8 -7.52 2.21 39.16
C THR A 8 -8.51 2.25 38.00
N PRO A 9 -9.04 3.42 37.59
CA PRO A 9 -9.55 3.48 36.25
C PRO A 9 -8.33 3.27 35.35
N MET A 10 -8.31 2.14 34.64
CA MET A 10 -7.60 2.04 33.37
C MET A 10 -8.23 3.14 32.49
N THR A 11 -7.75 4.39 32.59
CA THR A 11 -8.12 5.51 31.72
C THR A 11 -7.47 5.26 30.38
N ARG A 12 -8.10 4.27 29.75
CA ARG A 12 -7.91 3.66 28.45
C ARG A 12 -7.40 4.70 27.45
N HIS A 13 -6.08 4.77 27.31
CA HIS A 13 -5.49 5.13 26.04
C HIS A 13 -6.11 4.16 25.03
N VAL A 14 -7.13 4.63 24.29
CA VAL A 14 -7.61 3.94 23.10
C VAL A 14 -6.35 3.64 22.31
N ARG A 15 -6.07 2.35 22.07
CA ARG A 15 -4.80 1.92 21.51
C ARG A 15 -4.62 2.61 20.16
N THR A 16 -3.86 3.69 20.13
CA THR A 16 -3.53 4.43 18.91
C THR A 16 -2.91 3.47 17.89
N THR A 17 -2.19 2.46 18.37
CA THR A 17 -1.68 1.33 17.57
C THR A 17 -2.76 0.61 16.76
N GLY A 18 -3.96 0.40 17.34
CA GLY A 18 -5.07 -0.26 16.66
C GLY A 18 -5.68 0.60 15.55
N ILE A 19 -5.75 1.91 15.74
CA ILE A 19 -6.24 2.88 14.74
C ILE A 19 -5.22 3.05 13.60
N VAL A 20 -3.92 3.09 13.92
CA VAL A 20 -2.86 3.20 12.91
C VAL A 20 -2.77 1.92 12.06
N PHE A 21 -2.91 0.74 12.68
CA PHE A 21 -2.87 -0.53 11.94
C PHE A 21 -4.07 -0.72 11.02
N SER A 22 -5.27 -0.33 11.45
CA SER A 22 -6.45 -0.38 10.57
C SER A 22 -6.40 0.67 9.46
N ALA A 23 -5.92 1.89 9.75
CA ALA A 23 -5.77 2.94 8.74
C ALA A 23 -4.75 2.56 7.65
N THR A 24 -3.61 1.97 8.03
CA THR A 24 -2.58 1.52 7.08
C THR A 24 -3.07 0.39 6.18
N THR A 25 -3.71 -0.63 6.75
CA THR A 25 -4.26 -1.76 5.98
C THR A 25 -5.43 -1.35 5.08
N PHE A 26 -6.24 -0.37 5.51
CA PHE A 26 -7.28 0.23 4.67
C PHE A 26 -6.68 0.95 3.47
N ALA A 27 -5.68 1.81 3.68
CA ALA A 27 -4.99 2.50 2.60
C ALA A 27 -4.34 1.52 1.61
N GLN A 28 -3.76 0.42 2.12
CA GLN A 28 -3.14 -0.61 1.29
C GLN A 28 -4.16 -1.35 0.41
N LYS A 29 -5.36 -1.64 0.94
CA LYS A 29 -6.47 -2.23 0.16
C LYS A 29 -6.97 -1.31 -0.93
N ILE A 30 -7.10 -0.01 -0.63
CA ILE A 30 -7.48 1.00 -1.64
C ILE A 30 -6.41 1.07 -2.73
N GLY A 31 -5.13 1.12 -2.34
CA GLY A 31 -4.00 1.13 -3.27
C GLY A 31 -4.02 -0.10 -4.19
N MET A 32 -4.28 -1.29 -3.65
CA MET A 32 -4.43 -2.51 -4.46
C MET A 32 -5.62 -2.44 -5.43
N GLY A 33 -6.76 -1.87 -5.00
CA GLY A 33 -7.92 -1.69 -5.87
C GLY A 33 -7.65 -0.73 -7.04
N ILE A 34 -7.06 0.43 -6.75
CA ILE A 34 -6.68 1.42 -7.78
C ILE A 34 -5.62 0.84 -8.72
N GLY A 35 -4.61 0.14 -8.16
CA GLY A 35 -3.58 -0.54 -8.95
C GLY A 35 -4.16 -1.58 -9.90
N GLY A 36 -5.10 -2.40 -9.42
CA GLY A 36 -5.81 -3.38 -10.25
C GLY A 36 -6.63 -2.73 -11.37
N ALA A 37 -7.35 -1.64 -11.08
CA ALA A 37 -8.14 -0.91 -12.07
C ALA A 37 -7.28 -0.27 -13.16
N LEU A 38 -6.17 0.39 -12.77
CA LEU A 38 -5.20 0.96 -13.72
C LEU A 38 -4.55 -0.12 -14.59
N THR A 39 -4.17 -1.24 -13.98
CA THR A 39 -3.62 -2.39 -14.71
C THR A 39 -4.62 -2.89 -15.74
N GLY A 40 -5.88 -3.11 -15.34
CA GLY A 40 -6.96 -3.52 -16.24
C GLY A 40 -7.15 -2.57 -17.43
N LEU A 41 -7.18 -1.25 -17.18
CA LEU A 41 -7.29 -0.24 -18.24
C LEU A 41 -6.11 -0.27 -19.21
N LEU A 42 -4.87 -0.44 -18.72
CA LEU A 42 -3.72 -0.56 -19.60
C LEU A 42 -3.78 -1.86 -20.42
N LEU A 43 -4.14 -3.01 -19.84
CA LEU A 43 -4.28 -4.27 -20.58
C LEU A 43 -5.31 -4.14 -21.71
N THR A 44 -6.46 -3.51 -21.45
CA THR A 44 -7.45 -3.23 -22.49
C THR A 44 -6.87 -2.37 -23.61
N ARG A 45 -6.04 -1.37 -23.27
CA ARG A 45 -5.41 -0.47 -24.25
C ARG A 45 -4.32 -1.15 -25.09
N PHE A 46 -3.64 -2.17 -24.55
CA PHE A 46 -2.67 -3.01 -25.28
C PHE A 46 -3.31 -4.14 -26.09
N GLY A 47 -4.64 -4.22 -26.16
CA GLY A 47 -5.34 -5.23 -26.97
C GLY A 47 -5.27 -6.63 -26.37
N TYR A 48 -5.20 -6.74 -25.03
CA TYR A 48 -5.24 -8.03 -24.34
C TYR A 48 -6.54 -8.78 -24.66
N LEU A 49 -6.42 -9.88 -25.40
CA LEU A 49 -7.51 -10.84 -25.64
C LEU A 49 -7.42 -11.97 -24.62
N ALA A 50 -8.43 -12.08 -23.75
CA ALA A 50 -8.54 -13.19 -22.83
C ALA A 50 -8.84 -14.49 -23.61
N ASN A 51 -8.13 -15.58 -23.26
CA ASN A 51 -8.35 -16.92 -23.82
C ASN A 51 -8.13 -17.07 -25.33
N ALA A 52 -7.37 -16.17 -25.97
CA ALA A 52 -6.96 -16.26 -27.37
C ALA A 52 -5.41 -16.28 -27.48
N PRO A 53 -4.82 -16.74 -28.59
CA PRO A 53 -3.37 -16.64 -28.79
C PRO A 53 -2.93 -15.18 -28.71
N GLN A 54 -2.14 -14.86 -27.69
CA GLN A 54 -1.66 -13.51 -27.43
C GLN A 54 -0.65 -13.07 -28.49
N THR A 55 -0.83 -11.86 -29.00
CA THR A 55 0.12 -11.26 -29.92
C THR A 55 1.43 -10.93 -29.20
N PRO A 56 2.59 -10.92 -29.90
CA PRO A 56 3.87 -10.57 -29.30
C PRO A 56 3.85 -9.19 -28.60
N GLY A 57 3.07 -8.24 -29.14
CA GLY A 57 2.86 -6.92 -28.55
C GLY A 57 2.09 -6.94 -27.22
N ALA A 58 1.07 -7.81 -27.08
CA ALA A 58 0.34 -7.96 -25.83
C ALA A 58 1.22 -8.57 -24.73
N VAL A 59 2.07 -9.55 -25.08
CA VAL A 59 3.03 -10.17 -24.15
C VAL A 59 4.05 -9.15 -23.64
N GLN A 60 4.61 -8.34 -24.53
CA GLN A 60 5.53 -7.27 -24.15
C GLN A 60 4.82 -6.22 -23.27
N GLY A 61 3.56 -5.88 -23.58
CA GLY A 61 2.74 -5.01 -22.74
C GLY A 61 2.54 -5.54 -21.32
N ILE A 62 2.26 -6.83 -21.15
CA ILE A 62 2.11 -7.48 -19.83
C ILE A 62 3.43 -7.44 -19.05
N LEU A 63 4.56 -7.75 -19.69
CA LEU A 63 5.88 -7.71 -19.04
C LEU A 63 6.24 -6.29 -18.58
N LEU A 64 5.94 -5.29 -19.41
CA LEU A 64 6.10 -3.88 -19.05
C LEU A 64 5.18 -3.51 -17.89
N LEU A 65 3.95 -4.00 -17.82
CA LEU A 65 3.04 -3.71 -16.71
C LEU A 65 3.50 -4.27 -15.38
N VAL A 66 3.97 -5.52 -15.36
CA VAL A 66 4.47 -6.18 -14.15
C VAL A 66 5.76 -5.53 -13.65
N SER A 67 6.53 -4.84 -14.51
CA SER A 67 7.77 -4.16 -14.11
C SER A 67 7.58 -2.65 -13.85
N LEU A 68 6.81 -1.97 -14.69
CA LEU A 68 6.61 -0.51 -14.68
C LEU A 68 5.75 -0.06 -13.50
N ILE A 69 4.70 -0.81 -13.15
CA ILE A 69 3.81 -0.48 -12.03
C ILE A 69 4.56 -0.53 -10.70
N PRO A 70 5.28 -1.61 -10.34
CA PRO A 70 6.08 -1.60 -9.11
C PRO A 70 7.25 -0.61 -9.21
N ALA A 71 7.92 -0.46 -10.36
CA ALA A 71 9.02 0.51 -10.50
C ALA A 71 8.56 1.94 -10.24
N ALA A 72 7.41 2.37 -10.79
CA ALA A 72 6.85 3.69 -10.54
C ALA A 72 6.47 3.86 -9.06
N GLY A 73 5.87 2.83 -8.44
CA GLY A 73 5.58 2.83 -7.01
C GLY A 73 6.83 3.01 -6.14
N PHE A 74 7.91 2.29 -6.44
CA PHE A 74 9.18 2.42 -5.73
C PHE A 74 9.83 3.78 -5.91
N ILE A 75 9.76 4.38 -7.10
CA ILE A 75 10.29 5.74 -7.35
C ILE A 75 9.52 6.77 -6.53
N ILE A 76 8.19 6.67 -6.45
CA ILE A 76 7.36 7.57 -5.65
C ILE A 76 7.70 7.43 -4.17
N VAL A 77 7.82 6.20 -3.67
CA VAL A 77 8.23 5.94 -2.28
C VAL A 77 9.63 6.49 -2.03
N ALA A 78 10.61 6.22 -2.90
CA ALA A 78 11.97 6.74 -2.76
C ALA A 78 12.00 8.28 -2.75
N ALA A 79 11.19 8.94 -3.59
CA ALA A 79 11.07 10.39 -3.62
C ALA A 79 10.46 10.96 -2.32
N LEU A 80 9.45 10.30 -1.76
CA LEU A 80 8.86 10.66 -0.47
C LEU A 80 9.86 10.47 0.68
N PHE A 81 10.58 9.36 0.68
CA PHE A 81 11.62 9.08 1.69
C PHE A 81 12.82 10.03 1.57
N SER A 82 13.18 10.49 0.36
CA SER A 82 14.24 11.50 0.17
C SER A 82 13.93 12.84 0.84
N ARG A 83 12.66 13.13 1.15
CA ARG A 83 12.23 14.34 1.85
C ARG A 83 12.03 14.12 3.35
N TYR A 84 12.19 12.89 3.83
CA TYR A 84 12.30 12.61 5.25
C TYR A 84 13.73 12.91 5.70
N GLU A 85 13.94 14.08 6.32
CA GLU A 85 15.16 14.37 7.05
C GLU A 85 15.25 13.42 8.25
N LEU A 86 16.29 12.58 8.28
CA LEU A 86 16.68 11.80 9.44
C LEU A 86 17.36 12.76 10.44
N THR A 87 16.57 13.55 11.17
CA THR A 87 17.09 14.31 12.30
C THR A 87 17.20 13.35 13.48
N GLU A 88 18.35 12.70 13.58
CA GLU A 88 18.82 12.11 14.83
C GLU A 88 19.55 13.20 15.63
N PRO A 89 18.98 13.75 16.73
CA PRO A 89 19.82 14.40 17.71
C PRO A 89 20.60 13.30 18.45
N VAL A 90 21.88 13.20 18.13
CA VAL A 90 22.88 12.47 18.94
C VAL A 90 23.15 13.18 20.25
#